data_AF-A0A6P7FJX3-F1
#
_entry.id   AF-A0A6P7FJX3-F1
#
_cell.length_a   1.000
_cell.length_b   1.000
_cell.length_c   1.000
_cell.angle_alpha   90.00
_cell.angle_beta   90.00
_cell.angle_gamma   90.00
#
_symmetry.space_group_name_H-M   'P 1'
#
loop_
_entity.id
_entity.type
_entity.pdbx_description
1 polymer ?
#
loop_
_entity_poly.entity_id
_entity_poly.type
_entity_poly.pdbx_seq_one_letter_code
_entity_poly.pdbx_strand_id
1 'polypeptide(L)'
;METSETSDDGDQFIDEDIFKTEDTETQLLPCSSTELGNWAIRHNITHAALKDLLQIIKRQYDSSLFIDARTLLKTPKNTKKSCKVIQGGEYYWHQGLDVCLTNTFKNLSKDMLIQLNVNIDGLPIYKSSKRQFWPILCSIYEMPDIQPMIVGIFHGNNKPLDINEFLEPFVEDVKRLQSNGLCVNGHMIHIKIRCFICDSPARAFIKGVVNFNGINGCLKCTTEGEYSYLSRTVVFPDIKCPLRTDAKFRSKHYGKHHKGQESPILKISEVDMVQDFIVTDELHLLELGARCDEALSNRMERWFYGFLK
;
A
#
# COMPACT_ATOMS: atom_id res chain seq x y z
N MET A 1 29.79 -18.38 -59.07
CA MET A 1 31.17 -18.47 -59.59
C MET A 1 31.84 -17.18 -59.20
N GLU A 2 32.48 -17.17 -58.03
CA GLU A 2 33.92 -17.49 -57.87
C GLU A 2 34.77 -16.39 -58.53
N THR A 3 35.70 -15.68 -57.90
CA THR A 3 36.48 -15.93 -56.66
C THR A 3 37.39 -14.69 -56.39
N SER A 4 37.94 -14.63 -55.16
CA SER A 4 39.32 -14.16 -54.78
C SER A 4 39.73 -12.70 -55.04
N GLU A 5 40.04 -11.88 -54.02
CA GLU A 5 41.38 -11.73 -53.33
C GLU A 5 42.42 -11.08 -54.28
N THR A 6 43.27 -10.09 -53.97
CA THR A 6 43.94 -9.60 -52.74
C THR A 6 44.66 -8.26 -53.02
N SER A 7 44.80 -7.42 -51.97
CA SER A 7 45.87 -6.46 -51.59
C SER A 7 46.70 -5.67 -52.63
N ASP A 8 46.78 -4.34 -52.45
CA ASP A 8 48.07 -3.63 -52.40
C ASP A 8 47.96 -2.32 -51.58
N ASP A 9 49.01 -2.03 -50.81
CA ASP A 9 49.13 -1.05 -49.74
C ASP A 9 49.26 0.40 -50.25
N GLY A 10 48.80 1.36 -49.42
CA GLY A 10 49.00 2.78 -49.67
C GLY A 10 48.64 3.62 -48.44
N ASP A 11 49.57 3.68 -47.48
CA ASP A 11 49.59 4.64 -46.38
C ASP A 11 49.33 6.08 -46.88
N GLN A 12 48.29 6.74 -46.37
CA GLN A 12 48.17 8.20 -46.39
C GLN A 12 47.38 8.71 -45.18
N PHE A 13 48.15 9.18 -44.20
CA PHE A 13 47.94 10.29 -43.26
C PHE A 13 46.53 10.92 -43.22
N ILE A 14 45.86 10.77 -42.07
CA ILE A 14 44.80 11.70 -41.65
C ILE A 14 45.42 12.62 -40.60
N ASP A 15 45.58 13.89 -40.98
CA ASP A 15 45.87 15.01 -40.09
C ASP A 15 44.74 15.12 -39.04
N GLU A 16 45.02 14.70 -37.82
CA GLU A 16 44.29 15.12 -36.63
C GLU A 16 44.86 16.46 -36.16
N ASP A 17 44.26 17.55 -36.62
CA ASP A 17 44.28 18.78 -35.84
C ASP A 17 43.07 19.65 -36.18
N ILE A 18 42.61 20.38 -35.15
CA ILE A 18 41.48 21.33 -35.10
C ILE A 18 40.19 20.71 -34.52
N PHE A 19 40.12 20.65 -33.19
CA PHE A 19 39.40 21.69 -32.45
C PHE A 19 39.92 21.74 -31.01
N LYS A 20 40.77 22.73 -30.73
CA LYS A 20 41.04 23.20 -29.38
C LYS A 20 39.75 23.80 -28.83
N THR A 21 39.18 23.20 -27.79
CA THR A 21 38.25 23.89 -26.90
C THR A 21 38.86 23.92 -25.52
N GLU A 22 39.15 25.16 -25.13
CA GLU A 22 39.65 25.66 -23.86
C GLU A 22 39.20 24.84 -22.65
N ASP A 23 40.20 24.40 -21.88
CA ASP A 23 40.05 23.93 -20.51
C ASP A 23 39.53 25.08 -19.62
N THR A 24 38.23 25.33 -19.68
CA THR A 24 37.54 25.91 -18.53
C THR A 24 37.47 24.84 -17.47
N GLU A 25 38.38 24.90 -16.50
CA GLU A 25 38.22 24.32 -15.16
C GLU A 25 36.84 24.75 -14.63
N THR A 26 35.83 23.95 -14.94
CA THR A 26 34.52 24.09 -14.34
C THR A 26 34.73 23.56 -12.95
N GLN A 27 35.00 24.46 -12.00
CA GLN A 27 35.00 24.12 -10.58
C GLN A 27 33.68 23.40 -10.31
N LEU A 28 33.75 22.09 -10.17
CA LEU A 28 32.61 21.23 -9.88
C LEU A 28 32.06 21.73 -8.55
N LEU A 29 30.96 22.48 -8.62
CA LEU A 29 30.18 22.84 -7.45
C LEU A 29 29.88 21.54 -6.71
N PRO A 30 30.19 21.43 -5.41
CA PRO A 30 29.98 20.20 -4.66
C PRO A 30 28.49 19.85 -4.74
N CYS A 31 28.16 18.76 -5.43
CA CYS A 31 26.81 18.24 -5.53
C CYS A 31 26.26 18.12 -4.11
N SER A 32 25.26 18.92 -3.78
CA SER A 32 24.80 18.95 -2.41
C SER A 32 24.22 17.56 -2.10
N SER A 33 24.60 16.98 -0.96
CA SER A 33 24.04 15.69 -0.49
C SER A 33 22.51 15.62 -0.55
N THR A 34 21.85 16.78 -0.55
CA THR A 34 20.41 16.95 -0.70
C THR A 34 19.92 16.72 -2.13
N GLU A 35 20.64 17.20 -3.16
CA GLU A 35 20.29 16.99 -4.56
C GLU A 35 20.42 15.53 -4.98
N LEU A 36 21.52 14.88 -4.57
CA LEU A 36 21.72 13.45 -4.81
C LEU A 36 20.64 12.60 -4.11
N GLY A 37 20.27 12.98 -2.88
CA GLY A 37 19.16 12.35 -2.16
C GLY A 37 17.82 12.53 -2.90
N ASN A 38 17.51 13.74 -3.36
CA ASN A 38 16.29 14.02 -4.13
C ASN A 38 16.25 13.28 -5.46
N TRP A 39 17.38 13.18 -6.16
CA TRP A 39 17.50 12.37 -7.38
C TRP A 39 17.20 10.90 -7.09
N ALA A 40 17.81 10.34 -6.04
CA ALA A 40 17.61 8.95 -5.68
C ALA A 40 16.14 8.65 -5.37
N ILE A 41 15.47 9.55 -4.63
CA ILE A 41 14.03 9.43 -4.34
C ILE A 41 13.20 9.55 -5.62
N ARG A 42 13.49 10.54 -6.47
CA ARG A 42 12.73 10.81 -7.71
C ARG A 42 12.78 9.64 -8.69
N HIS A 43 13.93 8.98 -8.77
CA HIS A 43 14.14 7.84 -9.68
C HIS A 43 13.97 6.49 -9.01
N ASN A 44 13.49 6.47 -7.76
CA ASN A 44 13.25 5.26 -7.00
C ASN A 44 14.47 4.32 -6.97
N ILE A 45 15.64 4.91 -6.70
CA ILE A 45 16.90 4.19 -6.71
C ILE A 45 16.99 3.34 -5.44
N THR A 46 17.23 2.05 -5.60
CA THR A 46 17.37 1.13 -4.46
C THR A 46 18.52 1.57 -3.55
N HIS A 47 18.37 1.33 -2.24
CA HIS A 47 19.44 1.62 -1.27
C HIS A 47 20.77 0.92 -1.61
N ALA A 48 20.72 -0.26 -2.24
CA ALA A 48 21.92 -0.99 -2.68
C ALA A 48 22.62 -0.24 -3.82
N ALA A 49 21.89 0.08 -4.89
CA ALA A 49 22.44 0.83 -6.02
C ALA A 49 22.95 2.22 -5.60
N LEU A 50 22.20 2.92 -4.73
CA LEU A 50 22.63 4.20 -4.19
C LEU A 50 23.91 4.06 -3.35
N LYS A 51 24.01 3.03 -2.52
CA LYS A 51 25.23 2.75 -1.73
C LYS A 51 26.42 2.46 -2.63
N ASP A 52 26.25 1.70 -3.71
CA ASP A 52 27.32 1.39 -4.66
C ASP A 52 27.79 2.66 -5.38
N LEU A 53 26.85 3.49 -5.85
CA LEU A 53 27.16 4.79 -6.44
C LEU A 53 27.91 5.71 -5.45
N LEU A 54 27.45 5.79 -4.20
CA LEU A 54 28.10 6.59 -3.15
C LEU A 54 29.53 6.12 -2.87
N GLN A 55 29.81 4.82 -2.96
CA GLN A 55 31.18 4.29 -2.81
C GLN A 55 32.08 4.67 -3.99
N ILE A 56 31.56 4.70 -5.21
CA ILE A 56 32.30 5.13 -6.40
C ILE A 56 32.65 6.62 -6.27
N ILE A 57 31.65 7.45 -5.96
CA ILE A 57 31.84 8.90 -5.82
C ILE A 57 32.85 9.21 -4.71
N LYS A 58 32.72 8.51 -3.57
CA LYS A 58 33.63 8.69 -2.44
C LYS A 58 35.08 8.37 -2.78
N ARG A 59 35.31 7.35 -3.60
CA ARG A 59 36.65 6.89 -3.97
C ARG A 59 37.32 7.83 -4.97
N GLN A 60 36.54 8.37 -5.91
CA GLN A 60 37.07 9.09 -7.08
C GLN A 60 37.05 10.61 -6.92
N TYR A 61 36.14 11.16 -6.13
CA TYR A 61 35.88 12.61 -6.11
C TYR A 61 35.87 13.22 -4.71
N ASP A 62 35.17 12.63 -3.76
CA ASP A 62 34.96 13.26 -2.45
C ASP A 62 34.99 12.26 -1.28
N SER A 63 36.11 12.22 -0.57
CA SER A 63 36.30 11.37 0.60
C SER A 63 35.36 11.69 1.79
N SER A 64 34.77 12.90 1.81
CA SER A 64 33.86 13.37 2.87
C SER A 64 32.42 12.85 2.70
N LEU A 65 32.07 12.30 1.54
CA LEU A 65 30.72 11.83 1.24
C LEU A 65 30.32 10.60 2.10
N PHE A 66 29.04 10.54 2.44
CA PHE A 66 28.46 9.42 3.19
C PHE A 66 28.37 8.16 2.32
N ILE A 67 28.78 7.01 2.85
CA ILE A 67 28.69 5.72 2.14
C ILE A 67 27.27 5.14 2.23
N ASP A 68 26.59 5.40 3.35
CA ASP A 68 25.29 4.79 3.63
C ASP A 68 24.15 5.65 3.06
N ALA A 69 23.41 5.07 2.11
CA ALA A 69 22.18 5.61 1.54
C ALA A 69 21.20 6.15 2.61
N ARG A 70 21.08 5.48 3.77
CA ARG A 70 20.20 5.92 4.87
C ARG A 70 20.66 7.23 5.50
N THR A 71 21.97 7.49 5.50
CA THR A 71 22.54 8.72 6.02
C THR A 71 22.31 9.86 5.04
N LEU A 72 22.51 9.61 3.74
CA LEU A 72 22.20 10.57 2.67
C LEU A 72 20.72 10.97 2.70
N LEU A 73 19.84 9.99 2.84
CA LEU A 73 18.38 10.18 2.88
C LEU A 73 17.86 10.62 4.26
N LYS A 74 18.75 10.91 5.23
CA LYS A 74 18.41 11.33 6.60
C LYS A 74 17.35 10.45 7.25
N THR A 75 17.40 9.13 7.02
CA THR A 75 16.39 8.19 7.53
C THR A 75 16.35 8.28 9.06
N PRO A 76 15.18 8.53 9.68
CA PRO A 76 15.06 8.69 11.12
C PRO A 76 15.58 7.46 11.87
N LYS A 77 16.53 7.65 12.79
CA LYS A 77 17.16 6.56 13.56
C LYS A 77 16.32 6.11 14.76
N ASN A 78 15.37 6.92 15.21
CA ASN A 78 14.58 6.65 16.41
C ASN A 78 13.07 6.83 16.16
N THR A 79 12.48 5.87 15.47
CA THR A 79 11.03 5.79 15.20
C THR A 79 10.24 5.22 16.38
N LYS A 80 10.91 4.76 17.46
CA LYS A 80 10.22 4.19 18.64
C LYS A 80 9.30 5.19 19.33
N LYS A 81 9.56 6.49 19.23
CA LYS A 81 8.68 7.53 19.81
C LYS A 81 7.38 7.73 19.04
N SER A 82 7.33 7.37 17.75
CA SER A 82 6.15 7.51 16.91
C SER A 82 5.31 6.23 16.85
N CYS A 83 5.86 5.08 17.25
CA CYS A 83 5.15 3.80 17.25
C CYS A 83 4.66 3.46 18.66
N LYS A 84 3.38 3.14 18.79
CA LYS A 84 2.79 2.57 20.00
C LYS A 84 3.07 1.07 20.04
N VAL A 85 3.27 0.52 21.23
CA VAL A 85 3.27 -0.94 21.43
C VAL A 85 1.83 -1.36 21.69
N ILE A 86 1.33 -2.31 20.93
CA ILE A 86 -0.01 -2.87 21.07
C ILE A 86 0.06 -4.33 21.55
N GLN A 87 -1.09 -4.91 21.91
CA GLN A 87 -1.18 -6.27 22.44
C GLN A 87 -0.41 -7.28 21.59
N GLY A 88 0.39 -8.12 22.26
CA GLY A 88 1.34 -9.05 21.62
C GLY A 88 2.79 -8.54 21.59
N GLY A 89 3.05 -7.34 22.13
CA GLY A 89 4.40 -6.75 22.15
C GLY A 89 4.85 -6.25 20.78
N GLU A 90 3.90 -6.00 19.89
CA GLU A 90 4.12 -5.63 18.50
C GLU A 90 3.86 -4.13 18.30
N TYR A 91 4.28 -3.58 17.16
CA TYR A 91 4.33 -2.13 16.96
C TYR A 91 3.22 -1.64 16.05
N TYR A 92 2.58 -0.54 16.43
CA TYR A 92 1.59 0.17 15.62
C TYR A 92 2.01 1.63 15.43
N TRP A 93 2.00 2.07 14.18
CA TRP A 93 2.23 3.47 13.82
C TRP A 93 0.96 4.04 13.20
N HIS A 94 0.59 5.26 13.59
CA HIS A 94 -0.60 5.96 13.11
C HIS A 94 -0.19 7.35 12.62
N GLN A 95 -0.38 7.61 11.33
CA GLN A 95 -0.15 8.91 10.73
C GLN A 95 -1.36 9.84 10.91
N GLY A 96 -2.55 9.26 10.79
CA GLY A 96 -3.81 9.99 10.84
C GLY A 96 -4.31 10.48 9.49
N LEU A 97 -5.64 10.39 9.27
CA LEU A 97 -6.26 10.79 8.01
C LEU A 97 -6.13 12.29 7.74
N ASP A 98 -6.19 13.12 8.77
CA ASP A 98 -6.00 14.58 8.65
C ASP A 98 -4.64 14.94 8.09
N VAL A 99 -3.57 14.32 8.59
CA VAL A 99 -2.22 14.59 8.12
C VAL A 99 -2.05 14.11 6.68
N CYS A 100 -2.59 12.94 6.35
CA CYS A 100 -2.59 12.41 4.99
C CYS A 100 -3.33 13.35 4.03
N LEU A 101 -4.56 13.74 4.35
CA LEU A 101 -5.40 14.60 3.51
C LEU A 101 -4.83 16.01 3.38
N THR A 102 -4.32 16.59 4.46
CA THR A 102 -3.67 17.92 4.42
C THR A 102 -2.46 17.91 3.47
N ASN A 103 -1.68 16.83 3.47
CA ASN A 103 -0.53 16.70 2.58
C ASN A 103 -0.93 16.51 1.11
N THR A 104 -2.02 15.79 0.87
CA THR A 104 -2.58 15.56 -0.47
C THR A 104 -3.21 16.83 -1.05
N PHE A 105 -3.90 17.62 -0.21
CA PHE A 105 -4.66 18.80 -0.61
C PHE A 105 -3.99 20.13 -0.25
N LYS A 106 -2.64 20.18 -0.24
CA LYS A 106 -1.87 21.39 0.09
C LYS A 106 -2.23 22.63 -0.73
N ASN A 107 -2.78 22.45 -1.93
CA ASN A 107 -3.17 23.52 -2.84
C ASN A 107 -4.69 23.55 -3.08
N LEU A 108 -5.48 23.15 -2.07
CA LEU A 108 -6.94 23.16 -2.18
C LEU A 108 -7.48 24.58 -2.41
N SER A 109 -8.36 24.72 -3.39
CA SER A 109 -8.94 25.99 -3.83
C SER A 109 -10.46 26.06 -3.75
N LYS A 110 -11.11 24.98 -3.28
CA LYS A 110 -12.55 24.91 -3.09
C LYS A 110 -12.92 23.84 -2.08
N ASP A 111 -14.10 23.97 -1.50
CA ASP A 111 -14.68 22.94 -0.64
C ASP A 111 -14.97 21.68 -1.45
N MET A 112 -14.86 20.53 -0.80
CA MET A 112 -15.11 19.25 -1.45
C MET A 112 -15.65 18.18 -0.51
N LEU A 113 -16.44 17.27 -1.07
CA LEU A 113 -16.77 15.99 -0.48
C LEU A 113 -15.99 14.92 -1.23
N ILE A 114 -15.25 14.08 -0.50
CA ILE A 114 -14.49 12.97 -1.06
C ILE A 114 -14.93 11.64 -0.48
N GLN A 115 -14.83 10.60 -1.30
CA GLN A 115 -15.14 9.24 -0.93
C GLN A 115 -13.84 8.43 -0.80
N LEU A 116 -13.69 7.73 0.33
CA LEU A 116 -12.50 6.93 0.61
C LEU A 116 -12.79 5.45 0.39
N ASN A 117 -11.94 4.79 -0.41
CA ASN A 117 -11.85 3.33 -0.39
C ASN A 117 -10.74 2.93 0.57
N VAL A 118 -11.04 2.03 1.50
CA VAL A 118 -10.13 1.58 2.55
C VAL A 118 -9.62 0.19 2.23
N ASN A 119 -8.31 -0.02 2.28
CA ASN A 119 -7.69 -1.34 2.12
C ASN A 119 -6.90 -1.71 3.38
N ILE A 120 -7.08 -2.94 3.83
CA ILE A 120 -6.43 -3.50 5.02
C ILE A 120 -6.15 -4.97 4.75
N ASP A 121 -4.88 -5.31 4.48
CA ASP A 121 -4.44 -6.67 4.17
C ASP A 121 -3.12 -7.00 4.87
N GLY A 122 -2.85 -8.29 5.07
CA GLY A 122 -1.59 -8.77 5.62
C GLY A 122 -0.51 -8.91 4.54
N LEU A 123 0.60 -8.20 4.70
CA LEU A 123 1.73 -8.21 3.77
C LEU A 123 2.97 -8.86 4.42
N PRO A 124 3.43 -10.03 3.96
CA PRO A 124 4.65 -10.64 4.47
C PRO A 124 5.87 -9.81 4.08
N ILE A 125 6.73 -9.51 5.05
CA ILE A 125 7.91 -8.64 4.83
C ILE A 125 9.10 -9.45 4.34
N TYR A 126 9.26 -10.68 4.85
CA TYR A 126 10.37 -11.54 4.49
C TYR A 126 9.87 -12.94 4.20
N LYS A 127 10.49 -13.61 3.21
CA LYS A 127 10.18 -15.01 2.88
C LYS A 127 10.54 -15.98 4.01
N SER A 128 11.54 -15.63 4.82
CA SER A 128 12.08 -16.46 5.91
C SER A 128 11.58 -16.10 7.30
N SER A 129 10.77 -15.04 7.43
CA SER A 129 10.23 -14.57 8.71
C SER A 129 8.72 -14.59 8.70
N LYS A 130 8.13 -14.81 9.88
CA LYS A 130 6.69 -14.66 10.08
C LYS A 130 6.25 -13.20 10.20
N ARG A 131 7.18 -12.25 10.15
CA ARG A 131 6.89 -10.81 10.25
C ARG A 131 6.03 -10.35 9.08
N GLN A 132 4.93 -9.68 9.42
CA GLN A 132 3.93 -9.16 8.51
C GLN A 132 3.65 -7.70 8.85
N PHE A 133 3.38 -6.91 7.81
CA PHE A 133 2.72 -5.62 7.96
C PHE A 133 1.22 -5.77 7.74
N TRP A 134 0.45 -4.97 8.46
CA TRP A 134 -0.97 -4.76 8.22
C TRP A 134 -1.18 -3.26 8.07
N PRO A 135 -1.00 -2.70 6.87
CA PRO A 135 -1.27 -1.30 6.61
C PRO A 135 -2.77 -1.02 6.56
N ILE A 136 -3.15 0.19 6.96
CA ILE A 136 -4.45 0.80 6.69
C ILE A 136 -4.22 1.82 5.59
N LEU A 137 -4.65 1.49 4.38
CA LEU A 137 -4.49 2.31 3.18
C LEU A 137 -5.81 2.99 2.84
N CYS A 138 -5.76 4.24 2.40
CA CYS A 138 -6.93 4.99 1.93
C CYS A 138 -6.65 5.59 0.56
N SER A 139 -7.51 5.30 -0.41
CA SER A 139 -7.51 5.92 -1.73
C SER A 139 -8.74 6.80 -1.92
N ILE A 140 -8.60 7.85 -2.73
CA ILE A 140 -9.68 8.80 -2.99
C ILE A 140 -10.38 8.40 -4.28
N TYR A 141 -11.68 8.09 -4.19
CA TYR A 141 -12.43 7.54 -5.30
C TYR A 141 -12.52 8.51 -6.48
N GLU A 142 -12.76 9.79 -6.21
CA GLU A 142 -12.89 10.83 -7.23
C GLU A 142 -11.56 11.14 -7.93
N MET A 143 -10.42 10.75 -7.35
CA MET A 143 -9.08 11.07 -7.83
C MET A 143 -8.18 9.83 -7.83
N PRO A 144 -8.40 8.87 -8.76
CA PRO A 144 -7.69 7.60 -8.79
C PRO A 144 -6.20 7.71 -9.12
N ASP A 145 -5.76 8.84 -9.68
CA ASP A 145 -4.35 9.10 -9.98
C ASP A 145 -3.52 9.45 -8.73
N ILE A 146 -4.19 9.82 -7.63
CA ILE A 146 -3.54 10.05 -6.34
C ILE A 146 -3.21 8.68 -5.73
N GLN A 147 -1.94 8.50 -5.36
CA GLN A 147 -1.49 7.26 -4.74
C GLN A 147 -2.22 7.02 -3.40
N PRO A 148 -2.52 5.76 -3.05
CA PRO A 148 -3.09 5.42 -1.76
C PRO A 148 -2.24 5.96 -0.60
N MET A 149 -2.91 6.61 0.35
CA MET A 149 -2.29 7.16 1.55
C MET A 149 -2.20 6.06 2.61
N ILE A 150 -1.04 5.96 3.26
CA ILE A 150 -0.87 5.09 4.42
C ILE A 150 -1.30 5.84 5.67
N VAL A 151 -2.41 5.41 6.28
CA VAL A 151 -2.97 6.03 7.49
C VAL A 151 -2.40 5.41 8.75
N GLY A 152 -2.16 4.10 8.73
CA GLY A 152 -1.56 3.37 9.83
C GLY A 152 -0.84 2.11 9.35
N ILE A 153 0.11 1.63 10.13
CA ILE A 153 0.84 0.38 9.88
C ILE A 153 0.98 -0.38 11.19
N PHE A 154 0.47 -1.60 11.22
CA PHE A 154 0.85 -2.57 12.24
C PHE A 154 2.00 -3.45 11.75
N HIS A 155 2.92 -3.79 12.65
CA HIS A 155 4.06 -4.66 12.40
C HIS A 155 4.17 -5.73 13.48
N GLY A 156 4.01 -7.00 13.11
CA GLY A 156 4.13 -8.11 14.05
C GLY A 156 4.35 -9.47 13.40
N ASN A 157 4.50 -10.51 14.21
CA ASN A 157 4.69 -11.89 13.72
C ASN A 157 3.40 -12.57 13.26
N ASN A 158 2.24 -11.97 13.57
CA ASN A 158 0.92 -12.43 13.17
C ASN A 158 0.07 -11.20 12.85
N LYS A 159 -1.18 -11.40 12.40
CA LYS A 159 -2.17 -10.32 12.40
C LYS A 159 -2.35 -9.70 13.79
N PRO A 160 -2.83 -8.45 13.90
CA PRO A 160 -3.06 -7.80 15.19
C PRO A 160 -3.91 -8.68 16.11
N LEU A 161 -3.49 -8.81 17.37
CA LEU A 161 -4.21 -9.63 18.36
C LEU A 161 -5.47 -8.92 18.86
N ASP A 162 -5.36 -7.61 19.08
CA ASP A 162 -6.49 -6.76 19.42
C ASP A 162 -6.89 -5.90 18.22
N ILE A 163 -8.11 -6.09 17.74
CA ILE A 163 -8.66 -5.31 16.64
C ILE A 163 -9.00 -3.87 17.07
N ASN A 164 -9.32 -3.64 18.35
CA ASN A 164 -9.59 -2.31 18.87
C ASN A 164 -8.31 -1.49 18.88
N GLU A 165 -7.23 -1.99 19.46
CA GLU A 165 -5.96 -1.24 19.45
C GLU A 165 -5.44 -0.94 18.03
N PHE A 166 -5.78 -1.81 17.06
CA PHE A 166 -5.43 -1.62 15.65
C PHE A 166 -6.32 -0.62 14.91
N LEU A 167 -7.65 -0.72 15.02
CA LEU A 167 -8.59 0.06 14.20
C LEU A 167 -9.18 1.28 14.90
N GLU A 168 -9.18 1.37 16.23
CA GLU A 168 -9.78 2.49 16.97
C GLU A 168 -9.20 3.84 16.53
N PRO A 169 -7.86 4.02 16.38
CA PRO A 169 -7.32 5.31 15.94
C PRO A 169 -7.81 5.75 14.56
N PHE A 170 -7.96 4.79 13.62
CA PHE A 170 -8.53 5.06 12.30
C PHE A 170 -10.02 5.43 12.38
N VAL A 171 -10.79 4.72 13.20
CA VAL A 171 -12.22 4.98 13.37
C VAL A 171 -12.46 6.34 14.03
N GLU A 172 -11.65 6.73 15.00
CA GLU A 172 -11.71 8.05 15.62
C GLU A 172 -11.45 9.16 14.61
N ASP A 173 -10.46 9.00 13.74
CA ASP A 173 -10.20 9.94 12.64
C ASP A 173 -11.39 10.09 11.72
N VAL A 174 -11.95 8.96 11.25
CA VAL A 174 -13.10 8.98 10.34
C VAL A 174 -14.29 9.69 10.98
N LYS A 175 -14.64 9.36 12.22
CA LYS A 175 -15.75 9.98 12.94
C LYS A 175 -15.56 11.47 13.12
N ARG A 176 -14.36 11.90 13.51
CA ARG A 176 -14.02 13.31 13.69
C ARG A 176 -14.15 14.07 12.36
N LEU A 177 -13.63 13.50 11.28
CA LEU A 177 -13.66 14.13 9.95
C LEU A 177 -15.07 14.14 9.33
N GLN A 178 -15.90 13.12 9.58
CA GLN A 178 -17.31 13.13 9.18
C GLN A 178 -18.10 14.21 9.94
N SER A 179 -17.83 14.38 11.24
CA SER A 179 -18.56 15.34 12.08
C SER A 179 -18.14 16.79 11.83
N ASN A 180 -16.83 17.04 11.69
CA ASN A 180 -16.28 18.39 11.70
C ASN A 180 -15.75 18.86 10.33
N GLY A 181 -15.50 17.93 9.41
CA GLY A 181 -14.68 18.20 8.22
C GLY A 181 -13.21 18.43 8.55
N LEU A 182 -12.42 18.75 7.52
CA LEU A 182 -11.03 19.16 7.60
C LEU A 182 -10.82 20.47 6.85
N CYS A 183 -10.36 21.51 7.55
CA CYS A 183 -10.03 22.79 6.94
C CYS A 183 -8.60 22.77 6.39
N VAL A 184 -8.44 22.97 5.08
CA VAL A 184 -7.14 23.12 4.41
C VAL A 184 -7.18 24.39 3.55
N ASN A 185 -6.26 25.33 3.80
CA ASN A 185 -6.23 26.64 3.13
C ASN A 185 -7.55 27.41 3.13
N GLY A 186 -8.31 27.34 4.24
CA GLY A 186 -9.61 28.00 4.35
C GLY A 186 -10.76 27.30 3.64
N HIS A 187 -10.52 26.15 3.00
CA HIS A 187 -11.53 25.33 2.34
C HIS A 187 -11.81 24.05 3.13
N MET A 188 -13.06 23.61 3.12
CA MET A 188 -13.53 22.46 3.88
C MET A 188 -13.55 21.18 3.06
N ILE A 189 -12.93 20.13 3.60
CA ILE A 189 -13.02 18.77 3.08
C ILE A 189 -13.92 17.95 3.99
N HIS A 190 -15.02 17.45 3.45
CA HIS A 190 -15.81 16.41 4.08
C HIS A 190 -15.45 15.05 3.48
N ILE A 191 -15.51 14.00 4.30
CA ILE A 191 -15.20 12.64 3.85
C ILE A 191 -16.41 11.72 4.05
N LYS A 192 -16.47 10.70 3.22
CA LYS A 192 -17.34 9.53 3.41
C LYS A 192 -16.55 8.25 3.13
N ILE A 193 -16.76 7.22 3.94
CA ILE A 193 -16.26 5.88 3.59
C ILE A 193 -17.15 5.30 2.51
N ARG A 194 -16.56 4.91 1.38
CA ARG A 194 -17.26 4.30 0.25
C ARG A 194 -17.28 2.79 0.37
N CYS A 195 -16.13 2.19 0.60
CA CYS A 195 -16.03 0.75 0.76
C CYS A 195 -14.73 0.30 1.44
N PHE A 196 -14.74 -0.94 1.90
CA PHE A 196 -13.59 -1.71 2.35
C PHE A 196 -13.24 -2.77 1.31
N ILE A 197 -11.99 -2.73 0.84
CA ILE A 197 -11.42 -3.63 -0.16
C ILE A 197 -10.32 -4.41 0.54
N CYS A 198 -10.57 -5.68 0.83
CA CYS A 198 -9.63 -6.57 1.53
C CYS A 198 -9.73 -7.97 0.95
N ASP A 199 -8.70 -8.78 1.13
CA ASP A 199 -8.76 -10.22 0.90
C ASP A 199 -9.76 -10.89 1.86
N SER A 200 -10.13 -12.14 1.57
CA SER A 200 -11.17 -12.82 2.36
C SER A 200 -10.77 -13.06 3.84
N PRO A 201 -9.53 -13.49 4.17
CA PRO A 201 -9.06 -13.58 5.55
C PRO A 201 -9.08 -12.26 6.33
N ALA A 202 -8.56 -11.18 5.75
CA ALA A 202 -8.47 -9.86 6.37
C ALA A 202 -9.87 -9.27 6.53
N ARG A 203 -10.75 -9.41 5.53
CA ARG A 203 -12.14 -8.99 5.62
C ARG A 203 -12.88 -9.65 6.78
N ALA A 204 -12.70 -10.95 6.97
CA ALA A 204 -13.32 -11.65 8.11
C ALA A 204 -12.74 -11.19 9.45
N PHE A 205 -11.42 -10.95 9.50
CA PHE A 205 -10.74 -10.42 10.67
C PHE A 205 -11.25 -9.03 11.05
N ILE A 206 -11.20 -8.05 10.14
CA ILE A 206 -11.61 -6.66 10.43
C ILE A 206 -13.10 -6.53 10.74
N LYS A 207 -13.93 -7.47 10.28
CA LYS A 207 -15.37 -7.52 10.61
C LYS A 207 -15.67 -8.22 11.94
N GLY A 208 -14.73 -8.96 12.52
CA GLY A 208 -14.99 -9.79 13.69
C GLY A 208 -15.98 -10.93 13.40
N VAL A 209 -15.80 -11.62 12.28
CA VAL A 209 -16.68 -12.71 11.83
C VAL A 209 -15.92 -13.99 11.53
N VAL A 210 -16.67 -15.09 11.37
CA VAL A 210 -16.13 -16.37 10.91
C VAL A 210 -15.48 -16.21 9.53
N ASN A 211 -14.34 -16.87 9.36
CA ASN A 211 -13.61 -16.86 8.11
C ASN A 211 -14.42 -17.49 6.96
N PHE A 212 -14.11 -17.13 5.71
CA PHE A 212 -14.85 -17.58 4.52
C PHE A 212 -14.90 -19.11 4.37
N ASN A 213 -13.93 -19.83 4.95
CA ASN A 213 -13.84 -21.29 4.96
C ASN A 213 -14.57 -21.96 6.14
N GLY A 214 -15.32 -21.22 6.95
CA GLY A 214 -16.10 -21.76 8.05
C GLY A 214 -17.55 -22.06 7.67
N ILE A 215 -18.21 -22.92 8.46
CA ILE A 215 -19.64 -23.27 8.29
C ILE A 215 -20.52 -22.02 8.25
N ASN A 216 -20.24 -21.01 9.10
CA ASN A 216 -20.99 -19.75 9.10
C ASN A 216 -20.24 -18.62 8.37
N GLY A 217 -19.40 -18.97 7.39
CA GLY A 217 -18.44 -18.08 6.75
C GLY A 217 -19.01 -17.15 5.67
N CYS A 218 -20.22 -17.41 5.16
CA CYS A 218 -20.80 -16.58 4.13
C CYS A 218 -21.07 -15.16 4.65
N LEU A 219 -20.47 -14.17 3.99
CA LEU A 219 -20.55 -12.76 4.37
C LEU A 219 -21.79 -12.05 3.83
N LYS A 220 -22.46 -12.63 2.82
CA LYS A 220 -23.58 -12.01 2.09
C LYS A 220 -24.94 -12.62 2.40
N CYS A 221 -25.02 -13.90 2.73
CA CYS A 221 -26.28 -14.56 3.10
C CYS A 221 -26.13 -15.49 4.31
N THR A 222 -27.24 -16.05 4.77
CA THR A 222 -27.30 -16.93 5.95
C THR A 222 -27.08 -18.41 5.65
N THR A 223 -26.64 -18.77 4.43
CA THR A 223 -26.30 -20.17 4.11
C THR A 223 -25.25 -20.71 5.08
N GLU A 224 -25.44 -21.95 5.48
CA GLU A 224 -24.43 -22.72 6.20
C GLU A 224 -23.56 -23.47 5.18
N GLY A 225 -22.28 -23.57 5.50
CA GLY A 225 -21.28 -24.23 4.68
C GLY A 225 -21.15 -25.69 5.10
N GLU A 226 -21.03 -26.56 4.11
CA GLU A 226 -20.83 -27.99 4.28
C GLU A 226 -19.41 -28.36 3.89
N TYR A 227 -18.79 -29.26 4.65
CA TYR A 227 -17.45 -29.73 4.31
C TYR A 227 -17.54 -30.79 3.20
N SER A 228 -16.99 -30.48 2.03
CA SER A 228 -16.87 -31.42 0.94
C SER A 228 -15.60 -32.24 1.09
N TYR A 229 -15.75 -33.55 1.30
CA TYR A 229 -14.62 -34.49 1.34
C TYR A 229 -13.91 -34.63 -0.01
N LEU A 230 -14.60 -34.33 -1.12
CA LEU A 230 -14.05 -34.38 -2.47
C LEU A 230 -13.05 -33.24 -2.71
N SER A 231 -13.47 -32.00 -2.46
CA SER A 231 -12.63 -30.81 -2.68
C SER A 231 -11.77 -30.44 -1.47
N ARG A 232 -11.98 -31.08 -0.31
CA ARG A 232 -11.36 -30.75 0.98
C ARG A 232 -11.55 -29.28 1.37
N THR A 233 -12.72 -28.73 1.03
CA THR A 233 -13.09 -27.33 1.28
C THR A 233 -14.51 -27.26 1.83
N VAL A 234 -14.82 -26.15 2.51
CA VAL A 234 -16.20 -25.80 2.82
C VAL A 234 -16.84 -25.20 1.57
N VAL A 235 -17.99 -25.73 1.20
CA VAL A 235 -18.82 -25.26 0.08
C VAL A 235 -20.15 -24.76 0.62
N PHE A 236 -20.78 -23.83 -0.10
CA PHE A 236 -22.09 -23.28 0.26
C PHE A 236 -23.10 -23.69 -0.81
N PRO A 237 -23.70 -24.90 -0.69
CA PRO A 237 -24.54 -25.46 -1.74
C PRO A 237 -25.92 -24.80 -1.81
N ASP A 238 -26.40 -24.24 -0.70
CA ASP A 238 -27.70 -23.59 -0.65
C ASP A 238 -27.64 -22.14 -1.14
N ILE A 239 -28.26 -21.91 -2.29
CA ILE A 239 -28.38 -20.60 -2.92
C ILE A 239 -29.69 -19.87 -2.53
N LYS A 240 -30.64 -20.55 -1.86
CA LYS A 240 -31.94 -20.00 -1.46
C LYS A 240 -31.93 -19.56 0.01
N CYS A 241 -30.90 -18.83 0.39
CA CYS A 241 -30.69 -18.28 1.72
C CYS A 241 -31.13 -16.80 1.81
N PRO A 242 -31.72 -16.35 2.92
CA PRO A 242 -31.89 -14.93 3.21
C PRO A 242 -30.56 -14.15 3.17
N LEU A 243 -30.58 -12.97 2.56
CA LEU A 243 -29.43 -12.07 2.56
C LEU A 243 -29.16 -11.51 3.96
N ARG A 244 -27.88 -11.24 4.25
CA ARG A 244 -27.48 -10.51 5.43
C ARG A 244 -27.79 -9.02 5.25
N THR A 245 -28.11 -8.36 6.35
CA THR A 245 -28.44 -6.92 6.39
C THR A 245 -27.65 -6.28 7.52
N ASP A 246 -27.24 -5.01 7.35
CA ASP A 246 -26.52 -4.26 8.38
C ASP A 246 -27.26 -4.20 9.71
N ALA A 247 -28.57 -3.91 9.70
CA ALA A 247 -29.38 -3.83 10.93
C ALA A 247 -29.29 -5.11 11.78
N LYS A 248 -29.47 -6.28 11.16
CA LYS A 248 -29.34 -7.58 11.82
C LYS A 248 -27.90 -7.91 12.23
N PHE A 249 -26.91 -7.41 11.48
CA PHE A 249 -25.51 -7.56 11.84
C PHE A 249 -25.19 -6.78 13.12
N ARG A 250 -25.60 -5.51 13.18
CA ARG A 250 -25.42 -4.62 14.35
C ARG A 250 -26.16 -5.12 15.58
N SER A 251 -27.33 -5.72 15.42
CA SER A 251 -28.08 -6.34 16.52
C SER A 251 -27.55 -7.72 16.94
N LYS A 252 -26.41 -8.17 16.40
CA LYS A 252 -25.80 -9.49 16.64
C LYS A 252 -26.75 -10.67 16.39
N HIS A 253 -27.71 -10.51 15.47
CA HIS A 253 -28.72 -11.53 15.18
C HIS A 253 -28.09 -12.82 14.61
N TYR A 254 -26.93 -12.70 13.98
CA TYR A 254 -26.31 -13.81 13.25
C TYR A 254 -25.46 -14.76 14.10
N GLY A 255 -25.56 -14.70 15.43
CA GLY A 255 -25.03 -15.71 16.36
C GLY A 255 -23.62 -16.20 15.99
N LYS A 256 -23.52 -17.47 15.57
CA LYS A 256 -22.26 -18.16 15.22
C LYS A 256 -21.45 -17.50 14.11
N HIS A 257 -22.05 -16.62 13.29
CA HIS A 257 -21.33 -15.83 12.29
C HIS A 257 -20.39 -14.80 12.92
N HIS A 258 -20.78 -14.22 14.05
CA HIS A 258 -19.95 -13.28 14.79
C HIS A 258 -18.88 -14.06 15.57
N LYS A 259 -17.61 -13.77 15.32
CA LYS A 259 -16.50 -14.49 15.94
C LYS A 259 -15.33 -13.55 16.20
N GLY A 260 -14.77 -13.63 17.39
CA GLY A 260 -13.67 -12.78 17.82
C GLY A 260 -14.15 -11.51 18.48
N GLN A 261 -13.33 -10.47 18.43
CA GLN A 261 -13.61 -9.18 19.03
C GLN A 261 -14.58 -8.37 18.15
N GLU A 262 -15.37 -7.50 18.80
CA GLU A 262 -16.24 -6.58 18.09
C GLU A 262 -15.40 -5.56 17.31
N SER A 263 -15.75 -5.33 16.04
CA SER A 263 -15.01 -4.41 15.19
C SER A 263 -15.31 -2.95 15.54
N PRO A 264 -14.29 -2.11 15.78
CA PRO A 264 -14.47 -0.67 15.93
C PRO A 264 -15.19 0.00 14.76
N ILE A 265 -15.15 -0.59 13.55
CA ILE A 265 -15.81 -0.05 12.36
C ILE A 265 -17.33 0.10 12.58
N LEU A 266 -17.93 -0.70 13.46
CA LEU A 266 -19.33 -0.56 13.87
C LEU A 266 -19.66 0.83 14.46
N LYS A 267 -18.67 1.56 14.98
CA LYS A 267 -18.85 2.92 15.51
C LYS A 267 -19.01 3.98 14.41
N ILE A 268 -18.77 3.62 13.14
CA ILE A 268 -19.05 4.45 11.98
C ILE A 268 -20.46 4.11 11.49
N SER A 269 -21.42 5.00 11.75
CA SER A 269 -22.84 4.75 11.47
C SER A 269 -23.18 4.73 9.98
N GLU A 270 -22.40 5.42 9.15
CA GLU A 270 -22.62 5.51 7.70
C GLU A 270 -22.11 4.29 6.92
N VAL A 271 -21.37 3.39 7.57
CA VAL A 271 -20.83 2.17 6.96
C VAL A 271 -21.80 1.01 7.13
N ASP A 272 -22.22 0.41 6.02
CA ASP A 272 -22.97 -0.85 6.01
C ASP A 272 -22.00 -2.03 6.14
N MET A 273 -22.12 -2.79 7.24
CA MET A 273 -21.23 -3.92 7.54
C MET A 273 -21.36 -5.10 6.56
N VAL A 274 -22.35 -5.09 5.66
CA VAL A 274 -22.58 -6.13 4.66
C VAL A 274 -22.27 -5.62 3.24
N GLN A 275 -22.75 -4.44 2.86
CA GLN A 275 -22.66 -3.92 1.49
C GLN A 275 -21.34 -3.20 1.22
N ASP A 276 -20.86 -2.39 2.15
CA ASP A 276 -19.64 -1.58 1.93
C ASP A 276 -18.37 -2.41 2.03
N PHE A 277 -18.46 -3.65 2.52
CA PHE A 277 -17.40 -4.64 2.41
C PHE A 277 -17.53 -5.38 1.09
N ILE A 278 -16.61 -5.09 0.15
CA ILE A 278 -16.61 -5.70 -1.17
C ILE A 278 -16.19 -7.17 -1.04
N VAL A 279 -17.07 -8.08 -1.45
CA VAL A 279 -16.83 -9.55 -1.42
C VAL A 279 -16.53 -10.07 -2.83
N THR A 280 -17.07 -9.42 -3.85
CA THR A 280 -16.82 -9.70 -5.26
C THR A 280 -15.60 -8.92 -5.71
N ASP A 281 -14.43 -9.51 -5.52
CA ASP A 281 -13.22 -9.08 -6.21
C ASP A 281 -13.06 -9.97 -7.45
N GLU A 282 -13.07 -9.34 -8.62
CA GLU A 282 -12.93 -9.99 -9.91
C GLU A 282 -11.60 -10.75 -10.00
N LEU A 283 -10.54 -10.31 -9.30
CA LEU A 283 -9.29 -11.04 -9.15
C LEU A 283 -9.49 -12.39 -8.43
N HIS A 284 -10.29 -12.42 -7.36
CA HIS A 284 -10.51 -13.64 -6.56
C HIS A 284 -11.51 -14.59 -7.22
N LEU A 285 -12.49 -14.06 -7.96
CA LEU A 285 -13.57 -14.85 -8.57
C LEU A 285 -13.24 -15.28 -10.00
N LEU A 286 -12.61 -14.42 -10.80
CA LEU A 286 -12.21 -14.70 -12.17
C LEU A 286 -10.73 -15.05 -12.22
N GLU A 287 -9.79 -14.20 -11.87
CA GLU A 287 -8.36 -14.47 -12.18
C GLU A 287 -7.72 -15.62 -11.38
N LEU A 288 -8.08 -15.80 -10.10
CA LEU A 288 -7.61 -16.94 -9.28
C LEU A 288 -8.46 -18.21 -9.47
N GLY A 289 -9.70 -18.09 -9.95
CA GLY A 289 -10.62 -19.20 -10.22
C GLY A 289 -10.60 -19.71 -11.68
N ALA A 290 -10.22 -18.85 -12.62
CA ALA A 290 -10.20 -19.06 -14.06
C ALA A 290 -9.21 -18.05 -14.70
N ARG A 291 -7.97 -18.48 -14.97
CA ARG A 291 -7.02 -17.68 -15.74
C ARG A 291 -7.67 -17.21 -17.05
N CYS A 292 -7.75 -15.89 -17.26
CA CYS A 292 -7.66 -15.15 -18.53
C CYS A 292 -8.35 -13.78 -18.39
N ASP A 293 -7.59 -12.69 -18.30
CA ASP A 293 -7.65 -11.61 -19.31
C ASP A 293 -6.57 -10.53 -19.07
N GLU A 294 -5.93 -10.10 -20.16
CA GLU A 294 -4.68 -9.31 -20.17
C GLU A 294 -4.87 -7.78 -19.99
N ALA A 295 -6.11 -7.30 -19.86
CA ALA A 295 -6.41 -5.87 -19.89
C ALA A 295 -6.44 -5.20 -18.50
N LEU A 296 -6.59 -5.95 -17.40
CA LEU A 296 -6.62 -5.42 -16.03
C LEU A 296 -5.25 -5.42 -15.31
N SER A 297 -4.28 -6.16 -15.86
CA SER A 297 -2.89 -6.25 -15.34
C SER A 297 -2.25 -4.86 -15.18
N ASN A 298 -2.49 -3.93 -16.11
CA ASN A 298 -1.88 -2.59 -16.07
C ASN A 298 -2.44 -1.67 -14.97
N ARG A 299 -3.65 -1.93 -14.44
CA ARG A 299 -4.23 -1.15 -13.34
C ARG A 299 -3.78 -1.65 -11.96
N MET A 300 -3.51 -2.95 -11.84
CA MET A 300 -3.04 -3.60 -10.62
C MET A 300 -1.51 -3.59 -10.44
N GLU A 301 -0.72 -3.44 -11.51
CA GLU A 301 0.73 -3.25 -11.38
C GLU A 301 1.08 -2.03 -10.51
N ARG A 302 0.27 -0.97 -10.52
CA ARG A 302 0.45 0.16 -9.60
C ARG A 302 0.09 -0.15 -8.14
N TRP A 303 -0.82 -1.10 -7.89
CA TRP A 303 -1.26 -1.49 -6.54
C TRP A 303 -0.30 -2.46 -5.87
N PHE A 304 0.18 -3.48 -6.59
CA PHE A 304 1.06 -4.51 -6.03
C PHE A 304 2.56 -4.26 -6.27
N TYR A 305 2.95 -3.68 -7.41
CA TYR A 305 4.38 -3.48 -7.76
C TYR A 305 4.89 -2.06 -7.54
N GLY A 306 4.01 -1.08 -7.33
CA GLY A 306 4.40 0.30 -7.00
C GLY A 306 4.96 0.50 -5.58
N PHE A 307 4.77 -0.48 -4.68
CA PHE A 307 5.19 -0.40 -3.27
C PHE A 307 6.47 -1.18 -2.95
N LEU A 308 7.01 -1.96 -3.91
CA LEU A 308 8.18 -2.83 -3.69
C LEU A 308 9.23 -2.79 -4.82
N LYS A 309 9.28 -1.70 -5.58
CA LYS A 309 10.50 -1.33 -6.29
C LYS A 309 11.01 -0.02 -5.73
#